data_AF-A0A942MRI2-F1
#
_entry.id   AF-A0A942MRI2-F1
#
_cell.length_a   1.000
_cell.length_b   1.000
_cell.length_c   1.000
_cell.angle_alpha   90.00
_cell.angle_beta   90.00
_cell.angle_gamma   90.00
#
_symmetry.space_group_name_H-M   'P 1'
#
loop_
_entity.id
_entity.type
_entity.pdbx_description
1 polymer ?
#
loop_
_entity_poly.entity_id
_entity_poly.type
_entity_poly.pdbx_seq_one_letter_code
_entity_poly.pdbx_strand_id
1 'polypeptide(L)'
;KNIKPISTGVKCPTCGTGDVIERKSKRGKSFFGCSKYPDCDFVSWDKPLNKPCDVCGHNYIVKKYSAKRGEYYVCPKCKAEIAMESTPAISVN
;
A
#
# COMPACT_ATOMS: atom_id res chain seq x y z
N LYS A 1 21.10 -9.96 14.66
CA LYS A 1 20.05 -8.93 14.92
C LYS A 1 18.90 -9.22 13.96
N ASN A 2 17.79 -9.79 14.44
CA ASN A 2 16.71 -10.27 13.56
C ASN A 2 15.84 -9.08 13.11
N ILE A 3 15.79 -8.80 11.81
CA ILE A 3 14.98 -7.71 11.25
C ILE A 3 13.53 -8.18 11.19
N LYS A 4 12.66 -7.59 12.03
CA LYS A 4 11.22 -7.87 11.98
C LYS A 4 10.67 -7.41 10.63
N PRO A 5 9.84 -8.21 9.94
CA PRO A 5 9.24 -7.81 8.68
C PRO A 5 8.37 -6.56 8.88
N ILE A 6 8.55 -5.56 8.02
CA ILE A 6 7.83 -4.30 8.10
C ILE A 6 6.45 -4.53 7.47
N SER A 7 5.42 -4.65 8.29
CA SER A 7 4.04 -4.76 7.84
C SER A 7 3.54 -3.43 7.29
N THR A 8 2.80 -3.45 6.19
CA THR A 8 2.15 -2.25 5.65
C THR A 8 0.86 -1.89 6.40
N GLY A 9 0.37 -2.77 7.28
CA GLY A 9 -0.93 -2.62 7.96
C GLY A 9 -2.12 -2.94 7.07
N VAL A 10 -1.89 -3.37 5.82
CA VAL A 10 -2.92 -3.73 4.84
C VAL A 10 -3.15 -5.24 4.85
N LYS A 11 -4.42 -5.65 4.91
CA LYS A 11 -4.81 -7.05 4.70
C LYS A 11 -4.62 -7.44 3.24
N CYS A 12 -4.16 -8.67 3.00
CA CYS A 12 -3.96 -9.17 1.65
C CYS A 12 -5.31 -9.15 0.90
N PRO A 13 -5.39 -8.45 -0.24
CA PRO A 13 -6.64 -8.33 -0.98
C PRO A 13 -7.04 -9.60 -1.72
N THR A 14 -6.08 -10.53 -1.90
CA THR A 14 -6.33 -11.80 -2.56
C THR A 14 -6.88 -12.85 -1.60
N CYS A 15 -6.23 -13.05 -0.44
CA CYS A 15 -6.63 -14.12 0.50
C CYS A 15 -7.41 -13.64 1.72
N GLY A 16 -7.50 -12.33 1.98
CA GLY A 16 -8.23 -11.70 3.10
C GLY A 16 -7.67 -11.98 4.50
N THR A 17 -6.89 -13.04 4.68
CA THR A 17 -6.42 -13.54 5.98
C THR A 17 -4.97 -13.20 6.26
N GLY A 18 -4.13 -13.09 5.22
CA GLY A 18 -2.75 -12.66 5.35
C GLY A 18 -2.59 -11.15 5.42
N ASP A 19 -1.39 -10.70 5.76
CA ASP A 19 -1.01 -9.29 5.81
C ASP A 19 -0.01 -8.99 4.70
N VAL A 20 -0.07 -7.80 4.14
CA VAL A 20 0.90 -7.38 3.14
C VAL A 20 2.16 -6.84 3.85
N ILE A 21 3.27 -7.51 3.62
CA ILE A 21 4.56 -7.21 4.24
C ILE A 21 5.58 -6.76 3.21
N GLU A 22 6.46 -5.84 3.59
CA GLU A 22 7.61 -5.44 2.77
C GLU A 22 8.68 -6.54 2.81
N ARG A 23 9.12 -6.94 1.62
CA ARG A 23 10.20 -7.91 1.38
C ARG A 23 11.22 -7.29 0.43
N LYS A 24 12.46 -7.74 0.49
CA LYS A 24 13.51 -7.35 -0.46
C LYS A 24 13.79 -8.48 -1.43
N SER A 25 13.84 -8.15 -2.72
CA SER A 25 14.27 -9.08 -3.75
C SER A 25 15.78 -9.33 -3.66
N LYS A 26 16.27 -10.39 -4.31
CA LYS A 26 17.71 -10.69 -4.43
C LYS A 26 18.51 -9.52 -5.02
N ARG A 27 17.87 -8.69 -5.84
CA ARG A 27 18.45 -7.47 -6.46
C ARG A 27 18.32 -6.21 -5.59
N GLY A 28 17.89 -6.34 -4.34
CA GLY A 28 17.78 -5.23 -3.38
C GLY A 28 16.51 -4.37 -3.53
N LYS A 29 15.71 -4.55 -4.58
CA LYS A 29 14.44 -3.84 -4.76
C LYS A 29 13.38 -4.34 -3.76
N SER A 30 12.73 -3.43 -3.05
CA SER A 30 11.60 -3.76 -2.18
C SER A 30 10.36 -4.15 -2.99
N PHE A 31 9.62 -5.12 -2.49
CA PHE A 31 8.33 -5.55 -2.99
C PHE A 31 7.42 -5.89 -1.82
N PHE A 32 6.11 -5.86 -2.04
CA PHE A 32 5.09 -6.06 -1.04
C PHE A 32 4.38 -7.38 -1.32
N GLY A 33 4.58 -8.36 -0.46
CA GLY A 33 4.04 -9.71 -0.64
C GLY A 33 3.12 -10.12 0.49
N CYS A 34 2.26 -11.12 0.27
CA CYS A 34 1.49 -11.71 1.35
C CYS A 34 2.38 -12.41 2.37
N SER A 35 2.08 -12.25 3.67
CA SER A 35 2.74 -12.96 4.77
C SER A 35 2.53 -14.48 4.70
N LYS A 36 1.44 -14.94 4.08
CA LYS A 36 1.09 -16.35 3.90
C LYS A 36 1.70 -17.01 2.65
N TYR A 37 2.67 -16.41 1.98
CA TYR A 37 3.39 -17.13 0.92
C TYR A 37 4.02 -18.43 1.47
N PRO A 38 3.88 -19.60 0.82
CA PRO A 38 3.43 -19.82 -0.56
C PRO A 38 1.92 -20.00 -0.76
N ASP A 39 1.10 -20.12 0.28
CA ASP A 39 -0.37 -20.27 0.19
C ASP A 39 -1.08 -19.09 -0.50
N CYS A 40 -0.42 -17.92 -0.56
CA CYS A 40 -0.88 -16.77 -1.32
C CYS A 40 0.29 -16.12 -2.06
N ASP A 41 0.17 -16.03 -3.39
CA ASP A 41 1.19 -15.51 -4.30
C ASP A 41 1.09 -13.99 -4.54
N PHE A 42 0.20 -13.28 -3.83
CA PHE A 42 0.03 -11.84 -3.99
C PHE A 42 1.36 -11.09 -3.84
N VAL A 43 1.71 -10.33 -4.88
CA VAL A 43 2.90 -9.47 -4.95
C VAL A 43 2.53 -8.13 -5.59
N SER A 44 3.01 -7.04 -4.98
CA SER A 44 2.91 -5.67 -5.50
C SER A 44 4.27 -4.99 -5.45
N TRP A 45 4.58 -4.17 -6.46
CA TRP A 45 5.76 -3.30 -6.45
C TRP A 45 5.48 -1.95 -5.81
N ASP A 46 4.22 -1.52 -5.86
CA ASP A 46 3.77 -0.28 -5.23
C ASP A 46 3.37 -0.58 -3.79
N LYS A 47 3.70 0.34 -2.87
CA LYS A 47 3.42 0.18 -1.44
C LYS A 47 1.92 0.34 -1.18
N PRO A 48 1.20 -0.69 -0.75
CA PRO A 48 -0.20 -0.53 -0.36
C PRO A 48 -0.28 0.18 0.98
N LEU A 49 -1.31 0.99 1.14
CA LEU A 49 -1.61 1.76 2.33
C LEU A 49 -3.04 1.49 2.75
N ASN A 50 -3.25 1.24 4.04
CA ASN A 50 -4.56 0.95 4.62
C ASN A 50 -5.37 2.26 4.75
N LYS A 51 -5.66 2.86 3.60
CA LYS A 51 -6.52 4.01 3.46
C LYS A 51 -7.59 3.66 2.42
N PRO A 52 -8.87 3.86 2.76
CA PRO A 52 -9.92 3.65 1.78
C PRO A 52 -9.82 4.70 0.65
N CYS A 53 -10.35 4.36 -0.51
CA CYS A 53 -10.46 5.27 -1.64
C CYS A 53 -11.72 6.12 -1.51
N ASP A 54 -11.56 7.45 -1.49
CA ASP A 54 -12.68 8.41 -1.40
C ASP A 54 -13.61 8.40 -2.61
N VAL A 55 -13.16 7.87 -3.75
CA VAL A 55 -13.93 7.84 -5.00
C VAL A 55 -14.81 6.59 -5.15
N CYS A 56 -14.31 5.43 -4.72
CA CYS A 56 -15.00 4.15 -4.96
C CYS A 56 -15.16 3.25 -3.71
N GLY A 57 -14.67 3.69 -2.55
CA GLY A 57 -14.76 2.94 -1.29
C GLY A 57 -13.87 1.69 -1.22
N HIS A 58 -12.92 1.51 -2.15
CA HIS A 58 -11.96 0.40 -2.05
C HIS A 58 -11.12 0.53 -0.78
N ASN A 59 -10.66 -0.58 -0.20
CA ASN A 59 -10.11 -0.65 1.16
C ASN A 59 -8.63 -0.25 1.29
N TYR A 60 -7.86 -0.21 0.21
CA TYR A 60 -6.48 0.29 0.23
C TYR A 60 -6.18 1.09 -1.04
N ILE A 61 -5.15 1.92 -0.95
CA ILE A 61 -4.59 2.66 -2.08
C ILE A 61 -3.10 2.34 -2.17
N VAL A 62 -2.48 2.57 -3.33
CA VAL A 62 -1.05 2.32 -3.54
C VAL A 62 -0.26 3.62 -3.67
N LYS A 63 0.90 3.68 -3.03
CA LYS A 63 1.87 4.78 -3.19
C LYS A 63 2.72 4.53 -4.42
N LYS A 64 2.74 5.50 -5.33
CA LYS A 64 3.54 5.53 -6.55
C LYS A 64 4.46 6.75 -6.54
N TYR A 65 5.44 6.76 -7.43
CA TYR A 65 6.37 7.87 -7.61
C TYR A 65 6.48 8.24 -9.09
N SER A 66 6.53 9.53 -9.39
CA SER A 66 6.74 10.07 -10.74
C SER A 66 7.74 11.22 -10.66
N ALA A 67 8.73 11.24 -11.54
CA ALA A 67 9.77 12.27 -11.55
C ALA A 67 9.22 13.71 -11.70
N LYS A 68 8.06 13.87 -12.35
CA LYS A 68 7.43 15.19 -12.57
C LYS A 68 6.60 15.69 -11.39
N ARG A 69 6.02 14.79 -10.60
CA ARG A 69 5.01 15.11 -9.57
C ARG A 69 5.42 14.68 -8.16
N GLY A 70 6.52 13.94 -8.03
CA GLY A 70 6.91 13.31 -6.79
C GLY A 70 6.08 12.06 -6.48
N GLU A 71 5.89 11.80 -5.19
CA GLU A 71 5.03 10.72 -4.72
C GLU A 71 3.54 11.07 -4.88
N TYR A 72 2.75 10.10 -5.32
CA TYR A 72 1.31 10.23 -5.49
C TYR A 72 0.62 8.91 -5.15
N TYR A 73 -0.68 8.96 -4.90
CA TYR A 73 -1.43 7.79 -4.44
C TYR A 73 -2.51 7.45 -5.44
N VAL A 74 -2.71 6.16 -5.70
CA VAL A 74 -3.66 5.69 -6.70
C VAL A 74 -4.48 4.54 -6.15
N CYS A 75 -5.78 4.53 -6.43
CA CYS A 75 -6.61 3.37 -6.14
C CYS A 75 -6.33 2.26 -7.18
N PRO A 76 -5.96 1.03 -6.77
CA PRO A 76 -5.75 -0.08 -7.70
C PRO A 76 -7.04 -0.54 -8.38
N LYS A 77 -8.21 -0.25 -7.80
CA LYS A 77 -9.52 -0.63 -8.33
C LYS A 77 -10.04 0.35 -9.39
N CYS A 78 -10.21 1.62 -9.04
CA CYS A 78 -10.80 2.63 -9.94
C CYS A 78 -9.77 3.54 -10.63
N LYS A 79 -8.47 3.40 -10.33
CA LYS A 79 -7.38 4.24 -10.85
C LYS A 79 -7.48 5.73 -10.50
N ALA A 80 -8.36 6.11 -9.57
CA ALA A 80 -8.41 7.47 -9.06
C ALA A 80 -7.07 7.84 -8.41
N GLU A 81 -6.53 8.99 -8.80
CA GLU A 81 -5.38 9.62 -8.15
C GLU A 81 -5.88 10.34 -6.89
N ILE A 82 -5.37 9.92 -5.73
CA ILE A 82 -5.71 10.48 -4.42
C ILE A 82 -4.64 11.50 -4.07
N ALA A 83 -5.04 12.76 -3.95
CA ALA A 83 -4.20 13.78 -3.34
C ALA A 83 -4.27 13.61 -1.82
N MET A 84 -3.16 13.25 -1.18
CA MET A 84 -3.07 13.38 0.28
C MET A 84 -2.87 14.86 0.59
N GLU A 85 -3.95 15.63 0.53
CA GLU A 85 -3.96 16.97 1.12
C GLU A 85 -3.66 16.81 2.62
N SER A 86 -2.52 17.38 3.01
CA SER A 86 -2.06 17.46 4.37
C SER A 86 -3.15 18.07 5.24
N THR A 87 -3.74 17.25 6.12
CA THR A 87 -4.60 17.64 7.26
C THR A 87 -5.74 18.61 6.92
N PRO A 88 -7.03 18.24 7.04
CA PRO A 88 -8.00 19.27 7.39
C PRO A 88 -7.49 19.89 8.70
N ALA A 89 -7.12 21.17 8.63
CA ALA A 89 -7.06 22.00 9.82
C ALA A 89 -8.41 21.81 10.50
N ILE A 90 -8.44 21.01 11.57
CA ILE A 90 -9.58 20.96 12.46
C ILE A 90 -9.60 22.34 13.11
N SER A 91 -10.29 23.28 12.45
CA SER A 91 -10.91 24.42 13.11
C SER A 91 -12.01 23.86 13.99
N VAL A 92 -11.68 23.61 15.24
CA VAL A 92 -12.68 23.58 16.31
C VAL A 92 -12.72 24.98 16.90
N ASN A 93 -13.93 25.55 16.89
CA ASN A 93 -14.33 26.88 17.36
C ASN A 93 -13.79 27.29 18.72
#